data_AF-A0A822F855-F1
#
_entry.id   AF-A0A822F855-F1
#
_cell.length_a   1.000
_cell.length_b   1.000
_cell.length_c   1.000
_cell.angle_alpha   90.00
_cell.angle_beta   90.00
_cell.angle_gamma   90.00
#
_symmetry.space_group_name_H-M   'P 1'
#
loop_
_entity.id
_entity.type
_entity.pdbx_description
1 polymer ?
#
loop_
_entity_poly.entity_id
_entity_poly.type
_entity_poly.pdbx_seq_one_letter_code
_entity_poly.pdbx_strand_id
1 'polypeptide(L)'
;RSAYLHTTGEAIYVDDMPSLINTLHAALVLSTQPNARIKHIDIEAASQVPGFVSFINHTDVPGSNKSASWTDDEEVFVSSIAQ
;
A
#
# COMPACT_ATOMS: atom_id res chain seq x y z
N ARG A 1 5.76 32.55 -3.94
CA ARG A 1 7.22 32.26 -3.93
C ARG A 1 7.52 30.83 -4.39
N SER A 2 6.65 29.84 -4.14
CA SER A 2 6.81 28.47 -4.63
C SER A 2 6.65 28.30 -6.15
N ALA A 3 5.86 29.15 -6.82
CA ALA A 3 5.67 29.12 -8.28
C ALA A 3 6.98 29.03 -9.08
N TYR A 4 8.00 29.79 -8.69
CA TYR A 4 9.33 29.73 -9.31
C TYR A 4 9.95 28.33 -9.19
N LEU A 5 9.95 27.76 -7.98
CA LEU A 5 10.51 26.41 -7.71
C LEU A 5 9.75 25.32 -8.45
N HIS A 6 8.43 25.45 -8.61
CA HIS A 6 7.62 24.52 -9.42
C HIS A 6 8.02 24.57 -10.89
N THR A 7 8.31 25.77 -11.42
CA THR A 7 8.70 25.94 -12.83
C THR A 7 10.16 25.60 -13.12
N THR A 8 11.03 25.58 -12.10
CA THR A 8 12.43 25.18 -12.24
C THR A 8 12.68 23.70 -11.93
N GLY A 9 11.73 23.00 -11.30
CA GLY A 9 11.90 21.62 -10.82
C GLY A 9 12.66 21.52 -9.50
N GLU A 10 12.84 22.63 -8.78
CA GLU A 10 13.55 22.68 -7.49
C GLU A 10 12.60 22.50 -6.29
N ALA A 11 11.29 22.46 -6.52
CA ALA A 11 10.32 22.14 -5.48
C ALA A 11 10.41 20.66 -5.11
N ILE A 12 10.75 20.36 -3.85
CA ILE A 12 10.84 19.00 -3.32
C ILE A 12 9.45 18.51 -2.91
N TYR A 13 8.99 17.45 -3.53
CA TYR A 13 7.82 16.67 -3.15
C TYR A 13 8.24 15.38 -2.42
N VAL A 14 7.26 14.60 -1.95
CA VAL A 14 7.49 13.41 -1.13
C VAL A 14 8.46 12.42 -1.80
N ASP A 15 8.33 12.21 -3.11
CA ASP A 15 9.17 11.27 -3.87
C ASP A 15 10.54 11.84 -4.25
N ASP A 16 10.71 13.17 -4.19
CA ASP A 16 12.00 13.83 -4.41
C ASP A 16 12.90 13.79 -3.16
N MET A 17 12.33 13.40 -2.01
CA MET A 17 13.09 13.26 -0.78
C MET A 17 14.09 12.10 -0.91
N PRO A 18 15.34 12.27 -0.47
CA PRO A 18 16.33 11.20 -0.55
C PRO A 18 15.89 10.00 0.29
N SER A 19 15.96 8.81 -0.30
CA SER A 19 15.71 7.56 0.43
C SER A 19 16.70 7.40 1.57
N LEU A 20 16.21 6.96 2.72
CA LEU A 20 17.05 6.66 3.88
C LEU A 20 17.75 5.31 3.68
N ILE A 21 18.84 5.09 4.41
CA ILE A 21 19.52 3.79 4.42
C ILE A 21 18.52 2.73 4.91
N ASN A 22 18.41 1.63 4.17
CA ASN A 22 17.45 0.54 4.40
C ASN A 22 15.96 0.88 4.14
N THR A 23 15.64 1.96 3.43
CA THR A 23 14.27 2.20 2.94
C THR A 23 13.82 1.03 2.06
N LEU A 24 12.62 0.50 2.36
CA LEU A 24 11.94 -0.50 1.55
C LEU A 24 10.91 0.15 0.63
N HIS A 25 10.56 -0.56 -0.43
CA HIS A 25 9.48 -0.18 -1.34
C HIS A 25 8.31 -1.14 -1.16
N ALA A 26 7.09 -0.61 -1.28
CA ALA A 26 5.86 -1.40 -1.21
C ALA A 26 4.99 -1.09 -2.43
N ALA A 27 4.17 -2.07 -2.81
CA ALA A 27 3.17 -1.94 -3.85
C ALA A 27 1.86 -2.59 -3.40
N LEU A 28 0.74 -2.03 -3.84
CA LEU A 28 -0.57 -2.57 -3.53
C LEU A 28 -0.89 -3.75 -4.46
N VAL A 29 -1.42 -4.82 -3.88
CA VAL A 29 -2.08 -5.90 -4.63
C VAL A 29 -3.57 -5.62 -4.61
N LEU A 30 -4.13 -5.28 -5.77
CA LEU A 30 -5.51 -4.82 -5.90
C LEU A 30 -6.42 -5.95 -6.40
N SER A 31 -7.69 -5.90 -6.02
CA SER A 31 -8.70 -6.83 -6.55
C SER A 31 -8.81 -6.68 -8.07
N THR A 32 -8.87 -7.80 -8.76
CA THR A 32 -9.17 -7.84 -10.20
C THR A 32 -10.66 -8.07 -10.47
N GLN A 33 -11.48 -8.11 -9.42
CA GLN A 33 -12.92 -8.37 -9.49
C GLN A 33 -13.67 -7.29 -8.70
N PRO A 34 -14.78 -6.74 -9.22
CA PRO A 34 -15.53 -5.69 -8.54
C PRO A 34 -16.35 -6.17 -7.35
N ASN A 35 -16.62 -7.48 -7.24
CA ASN A 35 -17.26 -8.05 -6.05
C ASN A 35 -16.97 -9.55 -5.97
N ALA A 36 -16.08 -9.94 -5.06
CA ALA A 36 -15.71 -11.34 -4.91
C ALA A 36 -15.26 -11.67 -3.49
N ARG A 37 -15.49 -12.92 -3.08
CA ARG A 37 -14.90 -13.46 -1.84
C ARG A 37 -13.50 -13.99 -2.12
N ILE A 38 -12.54 -13.57 -1.32
CA ILE A 38 -11.19 -14.13 -1.30
C ILE A 38 -11.27 -15.53 -0.69
N LYS A 39 -10.97 -16.55 -1.48
CA LYS A 39 -10.93 -17.95 -1.02
C LYS A 39 -9.54 -18.34 -0.50
N HIS A 40 -8.51 -17.83 -1.16
CA HIS A 40 -7.12 -18.16 -0.91
C HIS A 40 -6.22 -17.06 -1.47
N ILE A 41 -5.10 -16.81 -0.81
CA ILE A 41 -4.01 -15.95 -1.30
C ILE A 41 -2.77 -16.81 -1.32
N ASP A 42 -2.13 -16.90 -2.48
CA ASP A 42 -0.87 -17.63 -2.66
C ASP A 42 0.27 -16.63 -2.91
N ILE A 43 1.30 -16.71 -2.07
CA ILE A 43 2.48 -15.83 -2.12
C ILE A 43 3.75 -16.59 -2.48
N GLU A 44 3.68 -17.88 -2.82
CA GLU A 44 4.86 -18.71 -3.07
C GLU A 44 5.76 -18.08 -4.13
N ALA A 45 5.21 -17.74 -5.29
CA ALA A 45 5.95 -17.12 -6.37
C ALA A 45 6.56 -15.75 -5.97
N ALA A 46 5.82 -14.94 -5.22
CA ALA A 46 6.30 -13.64 -4.75
C ALA A 46 7.47 -13.80 -3.77
N SER A 47 7.41 -14.80 -2.89
CA SER A 47 8.46 -15.09 -1.89
C SER A 47 9.80 -15.51 -2.50
N GLN A 48 9.80 -15.98 -3.74
CA GLN A 48 11.01 -16.39 -4.48
C GLN A 48 11.65 -15.24 -5.27
N VAL A 49 11.01 -14.08 -5.35
CA VAL A 49 11.58 -12.93 -6.05
C VAL A 49 12.73 -12.34 -5.21
N PRO A 50 13.95 -12.17 -5.78
CA PRO A 50 15.06 -11.56 -5.05
C PRO A 50 14.69 -10.17 -4.52
N GLY A 51 14.91 -9.94 -3.22
CA GLY A 51 14.56 -8.69 -2.54
C GLY A 51 13.14 -8.64 -1.99
N PHE A 52 12.33 -9.70 -2.13
CA PHE A 52 11.07 -9.82 -1.40
C PHE A 52 11.32 -9.76 0.11
N VAL A 53 10.57 -8.90 0.80
CA VAL A 53 10.65 -8.76 2.25
C VAL A 53 9.45 -9.37 2.95
N SER A 54 8.23 -9.01 2.56
CA SER A 54 7.01 -9.52 3.16
C SER A 54 5.78 -9.26 2.29
N PHE A 55 4.71 -10.00 2.57
CA PHE A 55 3.35 -9.73 2.13
C PHE A 55 2.52 -9.36 3.36
N ILE A 56 1.85 -8.20 3.31
CA ILE A 56 1.08 -7.64 4.42
C ILE A 56 -0.42 -7.72 4.09
N ASN A 57 -1.23 -8.17 5.04
CA ASN A 57 -2.68 -8.26 4.89
C ASN A 57 -3.43 -7.76 6.15
N HIS A 58 -4.76 -7.92 6.16
CA HIS A 58 -5.63 -7.46 7.25
C HIS A 58 -5.24 -7.93 8.65
N THR A 59 -4.57 -9.08 8.79
CA THR A 59 -4.13 -9.60 10.10
C THR A 59 -2.89 -8.89 10.65
N ASP A 60 -2.17 -8.16 9.80
CA ASP A 60 -0.93 -7.45 10.18
C ASP A 60 -1.20 -6.00 10.62
N VAL A 61 -2.43 -5.51 10.48
CA VAL A 61 -2.80 -4.16 10.86
C VAL A 61 -2.85 -4.05 12.39
N PRO A 62 -2.00 -3.19 13.01
CA PRO A 62 -2.05 -3.01 14.45
C PRO A 62 -3.34 -2.30 14.86
N GLY A 63 -4.00 -2.82 15.89
CA GLY A 63 -5.23 -2.22 16.42
C GLY A 63 -6.46 -2.59 15.61
N SER A 64 -6.92 -1.68 14.74
CA SER A 64 -8.17 -1.83 13.98
C SER A 64 -7.88 -1.82 12.48
N ASN A 65 -8.40 -2.81 11.76
CA ASN A 65 -8.38 -2.85 10.30
C ASN A 65 -9.44 -1.93 9.66
N LYS A 66 -10.24 -1.21 10.45
CA LYS A 66 -11.19 -0.20 9.94
C LYS A 66 -10.47 1.12 9.70
N SER A 67 -10.57 1.65 8.48
CA SER A 67 -9.81 2.84 8.04
C SER A 67 -10.63 4.12 8.03
N ALA A 68 -11.92 4.04 7.69
CA ALA A 68 -12.72 5.25 7.47
C ALA A 68 -13.04 5.97 8.80
N SER A 69 -12.79 7.28 8.80
CA SER A 69 -12.92 8.15 9.97
C SER A 69 -14.36 8.59 10.26
N TRP A 70 -15.26 8.38 9.30
CA TRP A 70 -16.67 8.82 9.36
C TRP A 70 -17.66 7.66 9.31
N THR A 71 -17.28 6.54 8.71
CA THR A 71 -18.09 5.35 8.49
C THR A 71 -17.24 4.10 8.77
N ASP A 72 -17.86 3.04 9.26
CA ASP A 72 -17.18 1.78 9.60
C ASP A 72 -17.12 0.81 8.40
N ASP A 73 -17.24 1.31 7.17
CA ASP A 73 -17.43 0.54 5.95
C ASP A 73 -16.17 0.29 5.12
N GLU A 74 -15.07 0.99 5.40
CA GLU A 74 -13.79 0.78 4.73
C GLU A 74 -12.76 0.07 5.61
N GLU A 75 -12.10 -0.92 5.03
CA GLU A 75 -10.96 -1.62 5.64
C GLU A 75 -9.62 -1.10 5.09
N VAL A 76 -8.56 -1.14 5.91
CA VAL A 76 -7.18 -0.85 5.46
C VAL A 76 -6.75 -1.89 4.41
N PHE A 77 -6.95 -3.17 4.73
CA PHE A 77 -6.85 -4.28 3.78
C PHE A 77 -8.08 -5.17 3.89
N VAL A 78 -8.59 -5.63 2.75
CA VAL A 78 -9.78 -6.49 2.70
C VAL A 78 -9.58 -7.78 3.52
N SER A 79 -10.55 -8.10 4.38
CA SER A 79 -10.54 -9.31 5.22
C SER A 79 -11.27 -10.49 4.58
N SER A 80 -12.27 -10.25 3.72
CA SER A 80 -13.05 -11.35 3.14
C SER A 80 -13.67 -11.09 1.77
N ILE A 81 -14.44 -10.01 1.60
CA ILE A 81 -15.13 -9.67 0.35
C ILE A 81 -14.45 -8.43 -0.22
N ALA A 82 -13.80 -8.59 -1.36
CA ALA A 82 -13.28 -7.47 -2.14
C ALA A 82 -14.43 -6.87 -2.93
N GLN A 83 -14.67 -5.57 -2.73
CA GLN A 83 -15.63 -4.75 -3.47
C GLN A 83 -14.91 -3.78 -4.41
#